data_AF-A0A838PPZ8-F1
#
_entry.id   AF-A0A838PPZ8-F1
#
_cell.length_a   1.000
_cell.length_b   1.000
_cell.length_c   1.000
_cell.angle_alpha   90.00
_cell.angle_beta   90.00
_cell.angle_gamma   90.00
#
_symmetry.space_group_name_H-M   'P 1'
#
loop_
_entity.id
_entity.type
_entity.pdbx_description
1 polymer ?
#
loop_
_entity_poly.entity_id
_entity_poly.type
_entity_poly.pdbx_seq_one_letter_code
_entity_poly.pdbx_strand_id
1 'polypeptide(L)'
;ENEVMLFMKGTPEQPACGFSMRTSGALNALGVRYAALDILPDPRIREELSGISGWPTIPQLFVKGDLVGGCDIVMEMYESGELAEKLGVEMPDEDDDETPEPALTEAEVPARQGQIPLENRLD
;
A
#
# COMPACT_ATOMS: atom_id res chain seq x y z
N GLU A 1 13.90 10.62 8.53
CA GLU A 1 13.20 10.98 7.27
C GLU A 1 13.03 9.70 6.45
N ASN A 2 11.86 9.49 5.83
CA ASN A 2 11.61 8.31 5.01
C ASN A 2 11.98 8.63 3.56
N GLU A 3 12.86 7.84 2.94
CA GLU A 3 13.28 8.06 1.55
C GLU A 3 12.18 7.69 0.54
N VAL A 4 11.27 6.80 0.91
CA VAL A 4 10.13 6.40 0.07
C VAL A 4 8.85 6.57 0.89
N MET A 5 7.92 7.37 0.36
CA MET A 5 6.65 7.71 1.03
C MET A 5 5.48 7.48 0.08
N LEU A 6 4.52 6.66 0.50
CA LEU A 6 3.30 6.38 -0.25
C LEU A 6 2.09 6.98 0.46
N PHE A 7 1.42 7.92 -0.20
CA PHE A 7 0.11 8.42 0.24
C PHE A 7 -0.97 7.60 -0.46
N MET A 8 -1.79 6.89 0.31
CA MET A 8 -2.74 5.90 -0.22
C MET A 8 -4.07 5.91 0.55
N LYS A 9 -5.05 5.16 0.06
CA LYS A 9 -6.32 4.92 0.76
C LYS A 9 -6.24 3.56 1.46
N GLY A 10 -6.37 3.55 2.78
CA GLY A 10 -6.06 2.40 3.62
C GLY A 10 -4.56 2.29 3.90
N THR A 11 -4.12 1.11 4.36
CA THR A 11 -2.70 0.81 4.61
C THR A 11 -2.17 -0.21 3.60
N PRO A 12 -0.84 -0.45 3.51
CA PRO A 12 -0.29 -1.52 2.69
C PRO A 12 -0.88 -2.91 2.99
N GLU A 13 -1.19 -3.18 4.26
CA GLU A 13 -1.79 -4.44 4.72
C GLU A 13 -3.29 -4.49 4.47
N GLN A 14 -3.96 -3.33 4.54
CA GLN A 14 -5.41 -3.18 4.38
C GLN A 14 -5.75 -2.07 3.39
N PRO A 15 -5.46 -2.24 2.09
CA PRO A 15 -5.73 -1.21 1.09
C PRO A 15 -7.24 -1.07 0.87
N ALA A 16 -7.72 0.16 0.90
CA ALA A 16 -9.14 0.50 0.75
C ALA A 16 -9.52 0.90 -0.68
N CYS A 17 -8.58 0.81 -1.63
CA CYS A 17 -8.78 1.18 -3.03
C CYS A 17 -7.87 0.34 -3.95
N GLY A 18 -8.40 -0.14 -5.09
CA GLY A 18 -7.63 -0.96 -6.03
C GLY A 18 -6.38 -0.29 -6.58
N PHE A 19 -6.41 1.03 -6.82
CA PHE A 19 -5.21 1.77 -7.23
C PHE A 19 -4.14 1.77 -6.13
N SER A 20 -4.55 1.97 -4.88
CA SER A 20 -3.65 1.91 -3.72
C SER A 20 -3.06 0.52 -3.53
N MET A 21 -3.86 -0.54 -3.67
CA MET A 21 -3.41 -1.93 -3.62
C MET A 21 -2.35 -2.24 -4.68
N ARG A 22 -2.54 -1.80 -5.92
CA ARG A 22 -1.57 -2.02 -6.99
C ARG A 22 -0.24 -1.31 -6.72
N THR A 23 -0.30 -0.03 -6.33
CA THR A 23 0.91 0.75 -6.05
C THR A 23 1.70 0.21 -4.86
N SER A 24 1.04 -0.15 -3.75
CA SER A 24 1.73 -0.79 -2.62
C SER A 24 2.26 -2.17 -3.00
N GLY A 25 1.52 -2.93 -3.81
CA GLY A 25 1.94 -4.23 -4.33
C GLY A 25 3.23 -4.17 -5.14
N ALA A 26 3.36 -3.20 -6.06
CA ALA A 26 4.60 -2.99 -6.82
C ALA A 26 5.81 -2.71 -5.92
N LEU A 27 5.64 -1.85 -4.90
CA LEU A 27 6.71 -1.57 -3.95
C LEU A 27 7.09 -2.80 -3.09
N ASN A 28 6.08 -3.58 -2.70
CA ASN A 28 6.29 -4.82 -1.95
C ASN A 28 7.01 -5.88 -2.79
N ALA A 29 6.66 -6.01 -4.08
CA ALA A 29 7.31 -6.94 -5.01
C ALA A 29 8.79 -6.59 -5.22
N LEU A 30 9.14 -5.30 -5.21
CA LEU A 30 10.53 -4.83 -5.23
C LEU A 30 11.26 -4.99 -3.89
N GLY A 31 10.59 -5.46 -2.83
CA GLY A 31 11.18 -5.63 -1.50
C GLY A 31 11.61 -4.30 -0.84
N VAL A 32 11.07 -3.17 -1.30
CA VAL A 32 11.48 -1.84 -0.83
C VAL A 32 10.81 -1.51 0.50
N ARG A 33 11.58 -0.97 1.44
CA ARG A 33 11.02 -0.38 2.66
C ARG A 33 10.51 1.03 2.37
N TYR A 34 9.24 1.29 2.65
CA TYR A 34 8.62 2.59 2.53
C TYR A 34 7.71 2.88 3.71
N ALA A 35 7.43 4.15 3.95
CA ALA A 35 6.37 4.57 4.84
C ALA A 35 5.09 4.80 4.04
N ALA A 36 3.95 4.42 4.61
CA ALA A 36 2.65 4.68 4.03
C ALA A 36 1.81 5.56 4.96
N LEU A 37 1.04 6.48 4.39
CA LEU A 37 0.07 7.28 5.11
C LEU A 37 -1.31 7.09 4.49
N ASP A 38 -2.26 6.64 5.32
CA ASP A 38 -3.67 6.57 4.96
C ASP A 38 -4.28 7.96 5.01
N ILE A 39 -4.82 8.42 3.88
CA ILE A 39 -5.45 9.73 3.76
C ILE A 39 -6.94 9.71 4.14
N LEU A 40 -7.55 8.54 4.36
CA LEU A 40 -8.98 8.43 4.63
C LEU A 40 -9.41 9.04 5.99
N PRO A 41 -8.63 8.89 7.09
CA PRO A 41 -9.04 9.42 8.40
C PRO A 41 -9.10 10.96 8.47
N ASP A 42 -8.32 11.66 7.62
CA ASP A 42 -8.26 13.11 7.60
C ASP A 42 -8.34 13.68 6.18
N PRO A 43 -9.50 14.23 5.76
CA PRO A 43 -9.69 14.72 4.40
C PRO A 43 -8.78 15.91 4.05
N ARG A 44 -8.26 16.64 5.04
CA ARG A 44 -7.36 17.79 4.83
C ARG A 44 -6.04 17.37 4.19
N ILE A 45 -5.57 16.17 4.51
CA ILE A 45 -4.32 15.62 3.97
C ILE A 45 -4.39 15.56 2.44
N ARG A 46 -5.55 15.19 1.88
CA ARG A 46 -5.72 15.15 0.42
C ARG A 46 -5.58 16.54 -0.20
N GLU A 47 -6.21 17.54 0.41
CA GLU A 47 -6.18 18.91 -0.09
C GLU A 47 -4.76 19.50 -0.05
N GLU A 48 -4.07 19.32 1.07
CA GLU A 48 -2.68 19.74 1.26
C GLU A 48 -1.74 19.01 0.30
N LEU A 49 -1.86 17.69 0.20
CA LEU A 49 -1.03 16.86 -0.66
C LEU A 49 -1.17 17.27 -2.13
N SER A 50 -2.40 17.41 -2.63
CA SER A 50 -2.64 17.89 -3.99
C SER A 50 -2.14 19.32 -4.22
N GLY A 51 -2.19 20.19 -3.22
CA GLY A 51 -1.63 21.54 -3.29
C GLY A 51 -0.11 21.57 -3.37
N ILE A 52 0.57 20.69 -2.63
CA ILE A 52 2.04 20.57 -2.63
C ILE A 52 2.55 19.89 -3.89
N SER A 53 1.89 18.81 -4.31
CA SER A 53 2.35 17.96 -5.41
C SER A 53 1.90 18.44 -6.79
N GLY A 54 0.87 19.29 -6.84
CA GLY A 54 0.18 19.63 -8.09
C GLY A 54 -0.57 18.45 -8.71
N TRP A 55 -0.71 17.33 -7.99
CA TRP A 55 -1.28 16.08 -8.50
C TRP A 55 -2.65 15.79 -7.86
N PRO A 56 -3.70 15.55 -8.66
CA PRO A 56 -5.07 15.47 -8.14
C PRO A 56 -5.50 14.08 -7.66
N THR A 57 -4.77 13.03 -8.04
CA THR A 57 -5.17 11.63 -7.80
C THR A 57 -4.39 10.97 -6.66
N ILE A 58 -4.95 9.87 -6.15
CA ILE A 58 -4.38 9.03 -5.09
C ILE A 58 -4.43 7.60 -5.61
N PRO A 59 -3.39 6.77 -5.39
CA PRO A 59 -2.20 7.01 -4.56
C PRO A 59 -1.20 8.03 -5.16
N GLN A 60 -0.30 8.55 -4.33
CA GLN A 60 0.87 9.34 -4.76
C GLN A 60 2.14 8.77 -4.12
N LEU A 61 3.14 8.45 -4.94
CA LEU A 61 4.44 7.98 -4.50
C LEU A 61 5.47 9.10 -4.53
N PHE A 62 6.21 9.27 -3.45
CA PHE A 62 7.34 10.17 -3.34
C PHE A 62 8.62 9.39 -3.06
N VAL A 63 9.71 9.78 -3.72
CA VAL A 63 11.05 9.24 -3.50
C VAL A 63 11.99 10.42 -3.27
N LYS A 64 12.65 10.44 -2.12
CA LYS A 64 13.57 11.50 -1.67
C LYS A 64 12.96 12.90 -1.71
N GLY A 65 11.66 13.00 -1.46
CA GLY A 65 10.89 14.25 -1.48
C GLY A 65 10.34 14.65 -2.85
N ASP A 66 10.73 13.97 -3.92
CA ASP A 66 10.22 14.23 -5.27
C ASP A 66 9.01 13.35 -5.58
N LEU A 67 7.97 13.94 -6.17
CA LEU A 67 6.81 13.19 -6.66
C LEU A 67 7.25 12.30 -7.82
N VAL A 68 7.01 10.99 -7.69
CA VAL A 68 7.15 10.02 -8.78
C VAL A 68 5.88 10.03 -9.64
N GLY A 69 4.72 9.93 -9.01
CA GLY A 69 3.44 9.97 -9.71
C GLY A 69 2.33 9.21 -8.99
N GLY A 70 1.22 9.03 -9.73
CA GLY A 70 0.09 8.20 -9.29
C GLY A 70 0.22 6.74 -9.69
N CYS A 71 -0.84 5.95 -9.46
CA CYS A 71 -0.83 4.51 -9.72
C CYS A 71 -0.36 4.15 -11.14
N ASP A 72 -0.89 4.80 -12.18
CA ASP A 72 -0.60 4.40 -13.56
C ASP A 72 0.88 4.60 -13.92
N ILE A 73 1.47 5.74 -13.52
CA ILE A 73 2.89 6.03 -13.72
C ILE A 73 3.75 5.04 -12.94
N VAL A 74 3.40 4.77 -11.67
CA VAL A 74 4.19 3.82 -10.86
C VAL A 74 4.15 2.41 -11.45
N MET A 75 3.00 1.98 -11.97
CA MET A 75 2.90 0.67 -12.63
C MET A 75 3.70 0.63 -13.94
N GLU A 76 3.65 1.67 -14.77
CA GLU A 76 4.45 1.76 -16.00
C GLU A 76 5.96 1.72 -15.69
N MET A 77 6.40 2.45 -14.67
CA MET A 77 7.80 2.42 -14.21
C MET A 77 8.18 1.06 -13.62
N TYR A 78 7.25 0.37 -12.95
CA TYR A 78 7.48 -0.99 -12.45
C TYR A 78 7.66 -1.98 -13.60
N GLU A 79 6.75 -1.97 -14.58
CA GLU A 79 6.78 -2.87 -15.74
C GLU A 79 8.01 -2.65 -16.64
N SER A 80 8.49 -1.40 -16.73
CA SER A 80 9.70 -1.06 -17.50
C SER A 80 11.01 -1.27 -16.73
N GLY A 81 10.95 -1.50 -15.41
CA GLY A 81 12.12 -1.58 -14.52
C GLY A 81 12.66 -0.23 -14.05
N GLU A 82 12.18 0.90 -14.60
CA GLU A 82 12.61 2.26 -14.21
C GLU A 82 12.35 2.53 -12.71
N LEU A 83 11.29 1.95 -12.14
CA LEU A 83 10.98 2.08 -10.72
C LEU A 83 12.08 1.43 -9.85
N ALA A 84 12.55 0.25 -10.23
CA ALA A 84 13.60 -0.46 -9.52
C ALA A 84 14.92 0.31 -9.59
N GLU A 85 15.28 0.83 -10.77
CA GLU A 85 16.44 1.71 -10.96
C GLU A 85 16.36 2.97 -10.07
N LYS A 86 15.18 3.61 -10.03
CA LYS A 86 14.96 4.82 -9.22
C LYS A 86 15.05 4.52 -7.72
N LEU A 87 14.63 3.34 -7.28
CA LEU A 87 14.67 2.89 -5.89
C LEU A 87 16.02 2.26 -5.51
N GLY A 88 16.90 1.98 -6.48
CA GLY A 88 18.21 1.37 -6.25
C GLY A 88 18.11 -0.10 -5.84
N VAL A 89 17.12 -0.83 -6.38
CA VAL A 89 16.87 -2.25 -6.12
C VAL A 89 16.83 -3.03 -7.42
N GLU A 90 16.94 -4.34 -7.34
CA GLU A 90 16.85 -5.25 -8.48
C GLU A 90 15.38 -5.63 -8.73
N MET A 91 15.03 -5.83 -10.01
CA MET A 91 13.73 -6.42 -10.36
C MET A 91 13.71 -7.89 -9.93
N PRO A 92 12.59 -8.41 -9.41
CA PRO A 92 12.46 -9.83 -9.17
C PRO A 92 12.57 -10.60 -10.49
N ASP A 93 13.34 -11.70 -10.50
CA ASP A 93 13.48 -12.57 -11.67
C ASP A 93 12.13 -13.22 -11.99
N GLU A 94 11.70 -13.18 -13.26
CA GLU A 94 10.42 -13.74 -13.72
C GLU A 94 10.34 -15.28 -13.57
N ASP A 95 11.48 -15.94 -13.33
CA ASP A 95 11.62 -17.39 -13.22
C ASP A 95 11.45 -17.93 -11.79
N ASP A 96 11.34 -17.07 -10.77
CA ASP A 96 11.01 -17.48 -9.40
C ASP A 96 9.48 -17.50 -9.22
N ASP A 97 8.87 -18.68 -9.43
CA ASP A 97 7.47 -19.03 -9.10
C ASP A 97 7.20 -18.99 -7.57
N GLU A 98 7.95 -18.21 -6.80
CA GLU A 98 7.70 -17.96 -5.39
C GLU A 98 6.87 -16.68 -5.29
N THR A 99 5.56 -16.84 -5.38
CA THR A 99 4.62 -15.76 -5.04
C THR A 99 5.00 -15.27 -3.64
N PRO A 100 5.46 -14.01 -3.45
CA PRO A 100 5.79 -13.56 -2.12
C PRO A 100 4.51 -13.61 -1.29
N GLU A 101 4.48 -14.52 -0.32
CA GLU A 101 3.43 -14.53 0.69
C GLU A 101 3.42 -13.12 1.30
N PRO A 102 2.26 -12.44 1.33
CA PRO A 102 2.20 -11.09 1.88
C PRO A 102 2.79 -11.14 3.28
N ALA A 103 3.83 -10.33 3.53
CA ALA A 103 4.46 -10.21 4.83
C ALA A 103 3.43 -9.68 5.85
N LEU A 104 2.65 -10.59 6.41
CA LEU A 104 1.77 -10.37 7.54
C LEU A 104 2.67 -10.21 8.75
N THR A 105 2.93 -8.97 9.16
CA THR A 105 3.43 -8.72 10.50
C THR A 105 2.35 -9.20 11.48
N GLU A 106 2.66 -10.26 12.21
CA GLU A 106 1.78 -10.92 13.18
C GLU A 106 1.33 -9.94 14.26
N ALA A 107 0.13 -9.40 14.11
CA ALA A 107 -0.63 -8.84 15.21
C ALA A 107 -1.67 -9.89 15.63
N GLU A 108 -1.35 -10.63 16.68
CA GLU A 108 -2.26 -11.60 17.32
C GLU A 108 -3.58 -10.91 17.72
N VAL A 109 -4.70 -11.39 17.16
CA VAL A 109 -6.05 -11.10 17.67
C VAL A 109 -6.56 -12.37 18.35
N PRO A 110 -6.82 -12.37 19.68
CA PRO A 110 -7.20 -13.59 20.37
C PRO A 110 -8.63 -14.00 19.99
N ALA A 111 -8.79 -15.31 19.78
CA ALA A 111 -10.05 -15.96 19.46
C ALA A 111 -11.14 -15.67 20.49
N ARG A 112 -12.32 -15.22 20.03
CA ARG A 112 -13.57 -15.32 20.78
C ARG A 112 -14.42 -16.43 20.19
N GLN A 113 -14.33 -17.63 20.80
CA GLN A 113 -15.36 -18.64 20.69
C GLN A 113 -16.49 -18.32 21.68
N GLY A 114 -17.75 -18.41 21.26
CA GLY A 114 -18.88 -18.17 22.14
C GLY A 114 -20.25 -18.14 21.46
N GLN A 115 -20.60 -19.27 20.85
CA GLN A 115 -21.93 -19.76 20.50
C GLN A 115 -23.15 -19.15 21.24
N ILE A 116 -24.18 -18.70 20.50
CA ILE A 116 -25.56 -18.62 21.01
C ILE A 116 -26.54 -19.14 19.93
N PRO A 117 -27.06 -20.37 20.03
CA PRO A 117 -28.35 -20.72 19.46
C PRO A 117 -29.42 -20.41 20.51
N LEU A 118 -30.27 -19.42 20.21
CA LEU A 118 -31.39 -19.04 21.03
C LEU A 118 -32.56 -19.99 20.76
N GLU A 119 -32.59 -21.13 21.44
CA GLU A 119 -33.79 -21.96 21.52
C GLU A 119 -34.00 -22.44 22.97
N ASN A 120 -35.26 -22.31 23.40
CA ASN A 120 -35.90 -22.89 24.58
C ASN A 120 -35.92 -22.08 25.91
N ARG A 121 -36.97 -21.26 26.08
CA ARG A 121 -37.66 -21.09 27.37
C ARG A 121 -39.10 -21.56 27.22
N LEU A 122 -39.43 -22.69 27.84
CA LEU A 122 -40.78 -23.04 28.26
C LEU A 122 -41.00 -22.44 29.66
N ASP A 123 -42.02 -21.59 29.78
CA ASP A 123 -43.06 -21.54 30.82
C ASP A 123 -44.14 -20.55 30.35
#